data_AF-A0A327YSF0-F1
#
_entry.id   AF-A0A327YSF0-F1
#
_cell.length_a   1.000
_cell.length_b   1.000
_cell.length_c   1.000
_cell.angle_alpha   90.00
_cell.angle_beta   90.00
_cell.angle_gamma   90.00
#
_symmetry.space_group_name_H-M   'P 1'
#
loop_
_entity.id
_entity.type
_entity.pdbx_description
1 polymer ?
#
loop_
_entity_poly.entity_id
_entity_poly.type
_entity_poly.pdbx_seq_one_letter_code
_entity_poly.pdbx_strand_id
1 'polypeptide(L)'
;MSDPPEMLAFIAAATALSLRRGGMRVCGDHIAALGHAMPLCPTDGPLRDALSAGQAVVSARAAADEFAFDQARTALSVALAAYWGGRALGLHSAVVRG
;
A
#
# COMPACT_ATOMS: atom_id res chain seq x y z
N MET A 1 -8.43 -2.50 17.89
CA MET A 1 -8.28 -3.75 17.13
C MET A 1 -6.96 -3.65 16.38
N SER A 2 -5.96 -4.43 16.79
CA SER A 2 -4.65 -4.43 16.12
C SER A 2 -4.75 -5.21 14.82
N ASP A 3 -4.16 -4.68 13.75
CA ASP A 3 -4.08 -5.39 12.48
C ASP A 3 -3.17 -6.63 12.63
N PRO A 4 -3.47 -7.75 11.95
CA PRO A 4 -2.63 -8.94 11.99
C PRO A 4 -1.24 -8.64 11.40
N PRO A 5 -0.19 -9.34 11.86
CA PRO A 5 1.20 -9.04 11.49
C PRO A 5 1.45 -9.07 9.98
N GLU A 6 0.70 -9.90 9.25
CA GLU A 6 0.76 -10.00 7.79
C GLU A 6 0.24 -8.74 7.10
N MET A 7 -0.86 -8.14 7.61
CA MET A 7 -1.34 -6.85 7.12
C MET A 7 -0.35 -5.73 7.44
N LEU A 8 0.30 -5.77 8.61
CA LEU A 8 1.29 -4.77 8.99
C LEU A 8 2.50 -4.77 8.05
N ALA A 9 2.98 -5.94 7.63
CA ALA A 9 4.07 -6.04 6.66
C ALA A 9 3.71 -5.37 5.32
N PHE A 10 2.50 -5.63 4.81
CA PHE A 10 2.00 -5.01 3.58
C PHE A 10 1.83 -3.49 3.73
N ILE A 11 1.17 -3.03 4.81
CA ILE A 11 0.97 -1.61 5.09
C ILE A 11 2.32 -0.88 5.17
N ALA A 12 3.31 -1.46 5.86
CA ALA A 12 4.63 -0.87 5.99
C ALA A 12 5.35 -0.76 4.64
N ALA A 13 5.38 -1.84 3.85
CA ALA A 13 6.02 -1.84 2.54
C ALA A 13 5.33 -0.88 1.56
N ALA A 14 4.00 -0.89 1.50
CA ALA A 14 3.21 -0.01 0.65
C ALA A 14 3.41 1.46 1.04
N THR A 15 3.37 1.78 2.33
CA THR A 15 3.57 3.15 2.83
C THR A 15 5.00 3.62 2.54
N ALA A 16 6.01 2.77 2.78
CA ALA A 16 7.39 3.11 2.47
C ALA A 16 7.59 3.41 0.98
N LEU A 17 6.99 2.61 0.09
CA LEU A 17 7.04 2.86 -1.35
C LEU A 17 6.35 4.18 -1.73
N SER A 18 5.16 4.47 -1.18
CA SER A 18 4.43 5.71 -1.46
C SER A 18 5.17 6.96 -1.00
N LEU A 19 5.94 6.88 0.08
CA LEU A 19 6.73 8.02 0.59
C LEU A 19 8.08 8.18 -0.11
N ARG A 20 8.58 7.13 -0.78
CA ARG A 20 9.90 7.15 -1.42
C ARG A 20 9.88 8.01 -2.68
N ARG A 21 10.74 9.03 -2.71
CA ARG A 21 10.97 9.86 -3.91
C ARG A 21 11.79 9.10 -4.96
N GLY A 22 11.57 9.47 -6.23
CA GLY A 22 12.25 8.89 -7.40
C GLY A 22 11.31 8.03 -8.25
N GLY A 23 11.82 7.55 -9.38
CA GLY A 23 11.13 6.62 -10.27
C GLY A 23 11.33 5.15 -9.90
N MET A 24 10.90 4.27 -10.79
CA MET A 24 10.85 2.82 -10.62
C MET A 24 12.22 2.22 -10.28
N ARG A 25 13.29 2.67 -10.96
CA ARG A 25 14.66 2.20 -10.69
C ARG A 25 15.13 2.50 -9.27
N VAL A 26 14.82 3.69 -8.75
CA VAL A 26 15.24 4.12 -7.40
C VAL A 26 14.46 3.37 -6.32
N CYS A 27 13.23 2.95 -6.64
CA CYS A 27 12.33 2.27 -5.70
C CYS A 27 12.47 0.74 -5.71
N GLY A 28 13.46 0.17 -6.40
CA GLY A 28 13.60 -1.28 -6.62
C GLY A 28 13.42 -2.13 -5.37
N ASP A 29 14.13 -1.82 -4.29
CA ASP A 29 14.06 -2.58 -3.03
C ASP A 29 12.68 -2.48 -2.36
N HIS A 30 12.00 -1.34 -2.51
CA HIS A 30 10.68 -1.11 -1.94
C HIS A 30 9.60 -1.86 -2.73
N ILE A 31 9.76 -1.95 -4.05
CA ILE A 31 8.89 -2.75 -4.93
C ILE A 31 9.05 -4.25 -4.59
N ALA A 32 10.28 -4.72 -4.35
CA ALA A 32 10.54 -6.09 -3.95
C ALA A 32 9.90 -6.41 -2.57
N ALA A 33 10.10 -5.53 -1.58
CA ALA A 33 9.48 -5.67 -0.26
C ALA A 33 7.95 -5.71 -0.35
N LEU A 34 7.34 -4.85 -1.19
CA LEU A 34 5.91 -4.86 -1.45
C LEU A 34 5.45 -6.19 -2.05
N GLY A 35 6.16 -6.69 -3.06
CA GLY A 35 5.87 -7.97 -3.71
C GLY A 35 5.95 -9.17 -2.75
N HIS A 36 6.86 -9.15 -1.78
CA HIS A 36 6.96 -10.19 -0.74
C HIS A 36 5.85 -10.11 0.30
N ALA A 37 5.37 -8.91 0.64
CA ALA A 37 4.35 -8.71 1.66
C ALA A 37 2.92 -8.95 1.12
N MET A 38 2.68 -8.70 -0.17
CA MET A 38 1.36 -8.81 -0.79
C MET A 38 0.67 -10.18 -0.61
N PRO A 39 1.33 -11.35 -0.82
CA PRO A 39 0.68 -12.66 -0.67
C PRO A 39 0.23 -12.96 0.76
N LEU A 40 0.77 -12.24 1.75
CA LEU A 40 0.45 -12.42 3.17
C LEU A 40 -0.80 -11.62 3.57
N CYS A 41 -1.11 -10.55 2.83
CA CYS A 41 -2.24 -9.69 3.16
C CYS A 41 -3.55 -10.31 2.66
N PRO A 42 -4.61 -10.38 3.50
CA PRO A 42 -5.93 -10.80 3.07
C PRO A 42 -6.43 -9.98 1.89
N THR A 43 -6.93 -10.65 0.85
CA THR A 43 -7.42 -10.01 -0.39
C THR A 43 -8.71 -9.23 -0.18
N ASP A 44 -9.51 -9.62 0.81
CA ASP A 44 -10.75 -8.96 1.18
C ASP A 44 -10.51 -7.99 2.34
N GLY A 45 -11.27 -6.89 2.33
CA GLY A 45 -11.30 -5.92 3.43
C GLY A 45 -10.73 -4.55 3.06
N PRO A 46 -10.38 -3.74 4.07
CA PRO A 46 -10.13 -2.30 3.89
C PRO A 46 -8.85 -1.98 3.11
N LEU A 47 -7.99 -2.99 2.84
CA LEU A 47 -6.77 -2.85 2.06
C LEU A 47 -6.89 -3.34 0.62
N ARG A 48 -8.07 -3.85 0.20
CA ARG A 48 -8.26 -4.43 -1.14
C ARG A 48 -7.79 -3.51 -2.27
N ASP A 49 -8.14 -2.23 -2.19
CA ASP A 49 -7.79 -1.27 -3.25
C ASP A 49 -6.28 -0.97 -3.26
N ALA A 50 -5.64 -0.95 -2.08
CA ALA A 50 -4.19 -0.84 -1.97
C ALA A 50 -3.47 -2.09 -2.49
N LEU A 51 -4.03 -3.29 -2.25
CA LEU A 51 -3.49 -4.54 -2.79
C LEU A 51 -3.54 -4.57 -4.31
N SER A 52 -4.67 -4.17 -4.91
CA SER A 52 -4.83 -4.05 -6.35
C SER A 52 -3.81 -3.08 -6.96
N ALA A 53 -3.65 -1.89 -6.35
CA ALA A 53 -2.63 -0.95 -6.79
C ALA A 53 -1.19 -1.48 -6.62
N GLY A 54 -0.92 -2.23 -5.53
CA GLY A 54 0.36 -2.88 -5.31
C GLY A 54 0.68 -3.95 -6.37
N GLN A 55 -0.31 -4.74 -6.78
CA GLN A 55 -0.18 -5.69 -7.89
C GLN A 55 0.17 -4.97 -9.19
N ALA A 56 -0.48 -3.83 -9.47
CA ALA A 56 -0.18 -3.01 -10.63
C ALA A 56 1.25 -2.45 -10.61
N VAL A 57 1.77 -2.03 -9.43
CA VAL A 57 3.17 -1.61 -9.27
C VAL A 57 4.13 -2.74 -9.63
N VAL A 58 3.93 -3.93 -9.07
CA VAL A 58 4.81 -5.10 -9.32
C VAL A 58 4.75 -5.50 -10.79
N SER A 59 3.56 -5.45 -11.39
CA SER A 59 3.35 -5.76 -12.82
C SER A 59 4.04 -4.76 -13.73
N ALA A 60 3.91 -3.45 -13.46
CA ALA A 60 4.62 -2.40 -14.18
C ALA A 60 6.14 -2.57 -14.09
N ARG A 61 6.65 -2.94 -12.90
CA ARG A 61 8.08 -3.23 -12.72
C ARG A 61 8.57 -4.39 -13.56
N ALA A 62 7.78 -5.46 -13.66
CA ALA A 62 8.08 -6.63 -14.49
C ALA A 62 8.06 -6.28 -15.99
N ALA A 63 7.16 -5.40 -16.41
CA ALA A 63 7.06 -4.91 -17.78
C ALA A 63 8.10 -3.82 -18.13
N ALA A 64 8.85 -3.32 -17.15
CA ALA A 64 9.72 -2.14 -17.28
C ALA A 64 8.98 -0.89 -17.81
N ASP A 65 7.70 -0.75 -17.45
CA ASP A 65 6.86 0.37 -17.85
C ASP A 65 6.83 1.46 -16.75
N GLU A 66 7.61 2.52 -16.98
CA GLU A 66 7.74 3.64 -16.03
C GLU A 66 6.42 4.42 -15.87
N PHE A 67 5.63 4.55 -16.94
CA PHE A 67 4.36 5.30 -16.90
C PHE A 67 3.29 4.51 -16.15
N ALA A 68 3.19 3.21 -16.39
CA ALA A 68 2.32 2.33 -15.61
C ALA A 68 2.74 2.29 -14.14
N PHE A 69 4.04 2.33 -13.85
CA PHE A 69 4.56 2.39 -12.49
C PHE A 69 4.11 3.67 -11.78
N ASP A 70 4.24 4.85 -12.39
CA ASP A 70 3.85 6.12 -11.77
C ASP A 70 2.33 6.20 -11.53
N GLN A 71 1.52 5.70 -12.47
CA GLN A 71 0.07 5.60 -12.28
C GLN A 71 -0.29 4.66 -11.13
N ALA A 72 0.29 3.46 -11.10
CA ALA A 72 0.04 2.48 -10.06
C ALA A 72 0.50 2.97 -8.68
N ARG A 73 1.65 3.66 -8.59
CA ARG A 73 2.14 4.25 -7.35
C ARG A 73 1.24 5.39 -6.85
N THR A 74 0.70 6.19 -7.78
CA THR A 74 -0.29 7.22 -7.44
C THR A 74 -1.56 6.60 -6.88
N ALA A 75 -2.10 5.58 -7.55
CA ALA A 75 -3.26 4.83 -7.07
C ALA A 75 -3.02 4.19 -5.69
N LEU A 76 -1.83 3.61 -5.47
CA LEU A 76 -1.43 3.04 -4.18
C LEU A 76 -1.45 4.10 -3.07
N SER A 77 -0.93 5.28 -3.36
CA SER A 77 -0.88 6.40 -2.41
C SER A 77 -2.28 6.91 -2.06
N VAL A 78 -3.19 7.00 -3.03
CA VAL A 78 -4.60 7.35 -2.80
C VAL A 78 -5.31 6.29 -1.94
N ALA A 79 -5.11 5.01 -2.25
CA ALA A 79 -5.71 3.92 -1.49
C ALA A 79 -5.22 3.88 -0.03
N LEU A 80 -3.92 4.10 0.19
CA LEU A 80 -3.35 4.22 1.54
C LEU A 80 -3.89 5.44 2.29
N ALA A 81 -4.04 6.58 1.61
CA ALA A 81 -4.64 7.77 2.22
C ALA A 81 -6.09 7.50 2.68
N ALA A 82 -6.88 6.80 1.87
CA ALA A 82 -8.23 6.39 2.23
C ALA A 82 -8.25 5.43 3.44
N TYR A 83 -7.37 4.41 3.43
CA TYR A 83 -7.22 3.48 4.55
C TYR A 83 -6.90 4.22 5.87
N TRP A 84 -5.88 5.08 5.85
CA TRP A 84 -5.47 5.83 7.04
C TRP A 84 -6.53 6.84 7.48
N GLY A 85 -7.22 7.49 6.54
CA GLY A 85 -8.36 8.37 6.84
C GLY A 85 -9.49 7.64 7.55
N GLY A 86 -9.85 6.45 7.08
CA GLY A 86 -10.84 5.59 7.75
C GLY A 86 -10.42 5.20 9.17
N ARG A 87 -9.13 4.85 9.36
CA ARG A 87 -8.57 4.54 10.69
C ARG A 87 -8.65 5.73 11.64
N ALA A 88 -8.26 6.91 11.18
CA ALA A 88 -8.30 8.13 11.99
C ALA A 88 -9.72 8.48 12.46
N LEU A 89 -10.71 8.39 11.56
CA LEU A 89 -12.12 8.62 11.89
C LEU A 89 -12.66 7.57 12.89
N GLY A 90 -12.27 6.31 12.72
CA GLY A 90 -12.61 5.24 13.66
C GLY A 90 -12.05 5.48 15.06
N LEU A 91 -10.77 5.88 15.16
CA LEU A 91 -10.12 6.23 16.43
C LEU A 91 -10.77 7.45 17.08
N HIS A 92 -11.04 8.51 16.31
CA HIS A 92 -11.73 9.70 16.83
C HIS A 92 -13.11 9.34 17.41
N SER A 93 -13.89 8.52 16.69
CA SER A 93 -15.20 8.07 17.14
C SER A 93 -15.14 7.24 18.43
N ALA A 94 -14.06 6.48 18.64
CA ALA A 94 -13.87 5.70 19.87
C ALA A 94 -13.50 6.59 21.06
N VAL A 95 -12.66 7.62 20.85
CA VAL A 95 -12.27 8.58 21.90
C VAL A 95 -13.44 9.45 22.35
N VAL A 96 -14.31 9.89 21.43
CA VAL A 96 -15.45 10.76 21.77
C VAL A 96 -16.56 10.02 22.54
N ARG A 97 -16.64 8.68 22.42
CA ARG A 97 -17.67 7.85 23.05
C ARG A 97 -17.24 7.17 24.36
N GLY A 98 -15.96 7.21 24.69
CA GLY A 98 -15.38 6.60 25.90
C GLY A 98 -15.18 7.63 27.01
#